data_AF-A0A418MGY9-F1
#
_entry.id   AF-A0A418MGY9-F1
#
_cell.length_a   1.000
_cell.length_b   1.000
_cell.length_c   1.000
_cell.angle_alpha   90.00
_cell.angle_beta   90.00
_cell.angle_gamma   90.00
#
_symmetry.space_group_name_H-M   'P 1'
#
loop_
_entity.id
_entity.type
_entity.pdbx_description
1 polymer ?
#
loop_
_entity_poly.entity_id
_entity_poly.type
_entity_poly.pdbx_seq_one_letter_code
_entity_poly.pdbx_strand_id
1 'polypeptide(L)'
;MFRLDTESILHHPRLRFLTDLVPIVEHLDHLEKFINLCYAQEGYKVTQQQRVIALRATDESRLSSAFKSSLYLGKYTDMSNTDRFLKNMVAAGHSYEPIRGETVLFLFIGVAKPVYDHLVTYTVGRPTRIAGGQRANVPWGFELPVEAKNPAEYDPELERIREVIRLAKQEHTEQMQAARSKLPVGYIMPPFLMEFSEEALIKDVFPQRLFAKGAQGATVEVVSNMLETCMKMDEEKWTFLLDYHGPHLAQWEKAMRTLRKEHYTLVELAAVAGISTEQATQADLYDLLIQTLGKLPPSMWEKMS
;
A
#
# COMPACT_ATOMS: atom_id res chain seq x y z
N MET A 1 9.00 -23.08 -0.63
CA MET A 1 10.18 -22.22 -0.43
C MET A 1 9.94 -20.94 -1.20
N PHE A 2 10.06 -19.79 -0.55
CA PHE A 2 9.90 -18.47 -1.16
C PHE A 2 11.18 -18.13 -1.95
N ARG A 3 11.03 -17.49 -3.12
CA ARG A 3 12.13 -16.96 -3.90
C ARG A 3 11.90 -15.48 -4.10
N LEU A 4 12.87 -14.67 -3.71
CA LEU A 4 12.83 -13.22 -3.85
C LEU A 4 13.02 -12.88 -5.32
N ASP A 5 12.06 -12.15 -5.89
CA ASP A 5 12.20 -11.57 -7.23
C ASP A 5 13.11 -10.34 -7.13
N THR A 6 14.42 -10.59 -7.14
CA THR A 6 15.46 -9.55 -7.07
C THR A 6 15.51 -8.69 -8.34
N GLU A 7 15.12 -9.25 -9.48
CA GLU A 7 15.05 -8.56 -10.78
C GLU A 7 14.05 -7.40 -10.72
N SER A 8 12.86 -7.63 -10.17
CA SER A 8 11.84 -6.58 -9.99
C SER A 8 12.28 -5.42 -9.10
N ILE A 9 13.29 -5.64 -8.25
CA ILE A 9 13.84 -4.64 -7.34
C ILE A 9 15.02 -3.92 -8.01
N LEU A 10 16.01 -4.68 -8.48
CA LEU A 10 17.28 -4.14 -9.00
C LEU A 10 17.11 -3.42 -10.34
N HIS A 11 16.22 -3.90 -11.21
CA HIS A 11 15.97 -3.31 -12.53
C HIS A 11 14.80 -2.33 -12.53
N HIS A 12 14.32 -1.91 -11.36
CA HIS A 12 13.26 -0.92 -11.27
C HIS A 12 13.73 0.40 -11.92
N PRO A 13 12.99 0.95 -12.90
CA PRO A 13 13.49 2.03 -13.78
C PRO A 13 13.84 3.32 -13.03
N ARG A 14 13.21 3.54 -11.87
CA ARG A 14 13.43 4.73 -11.03
C ARG A 14 14.50 4.53 -9.95
N LEU A 15 14.99 3.33 -9.71
CA LEU A 15 15.99 3.10 -8.66
C LEU A 15 17.41 3.23 -9.21
N ARG A 16 18.27 3.87 -8.43
CA ARG A 16 19.71 3.96 -8.69
C ARG A 16 20.43 3.48 -7.44
N PHE A 17 20.76 2.20 -7.41
CA PHE A 17 21.48 1.57 -6.30
C PHE A 17 22.97 1.89 -6.34
N LEU A 18 23.57 2.08 -5.18
CA LEU A 18 25.01 2.27 -5.00
C LEU A 18 25.70 0.91 -4.77
N THR A 19 25.60 0.02 -5.75
CA THR A 19 26.11 -1.36 -5.68
C THR A 19 27.63 -1.45 -5.49
N ASP A 20 28.37 -0.38 -5.80
CA ASP A 20 29.81 -0.30 -5.59
C ASP A 20 30.20 0.09 -4.15
N LEU A 21 29.28 0.64 -3.36
CA LEU A 21 29.52 1.05 -1.96
C LEU A 21 28.78 0.20 -0.92
N VAL A 22 27.68 -0.42 -1.32
CA VAL A 22 26.80 -1.24 -0.50
C VAL A 22 26.63 -2.60 -1.20
N PRO A 23 26.85 -3.73 -0.50
CA PRO A 23 26.73 -5.06 -1.10
C PRO A 23 25.24 -5.47 -1.21
N ILE A 24 24.50 -4.76 -2.08
CA ILE A 24 23.05 -4.90 -2.22
C ILE A 24 22.65 -6.34 -2.58
N VAL A 25 23.32 -6.96 -3.55
CA VAL A 25 23.01 -8.33 -4.00
C VAL A 25 23.17 -9.32 -2.85
N GLU A 26 24.29 -9.27 -2.12
CA GLU A 26 24.52 -10.10 -0.94
C GLU A 26 23.48 -9.87 0.15
N HIS A 27 23.07 -8.62 0.37
CA HIS A 27 21.99 -8.29 1.31
C HIS A 27 20.64 -8.88 0.88
N LEU A 28 20.31 -8.87 -0.42
CA LEU A 28 19.10 -9.50 -0.94
C LEU A 28 19.13 -11.01 -0.77
N ASP A 29 20.27 -11.67 -1.02
CA ASP A 29 20.45 -13.11 -0.80
C ASP A 29 20.26 -13.47 0.68
N HIS A 30 20.83 -12.67 1.58
CA HIS A 30 20.62 -12.83 3.02
C HIS A 30 19.16 -12.61 3.43
N LEU A 31 18.48 -11.60 2.87
CA LEU A 31 17.06 -11.38 3.12
C LEU A 31 16.23 -12.58 2.65
N GLU A 32 16.43 -13.09 1.44
CA GLU A 32 15.72 -14.28 0.95
C GLU A 32 15.93 -15.48 1.89
N LYS A 33 17.19 -15.73 2.29
CA LYS A 33 17.53 -16.82 3.23
C LYS A 33 16.76 -16.69 4.54
N PHE A 34 16.76 -15.51 5.16
CA PHE A 34 16.11 -15.31 6.45
C PHE A 34 14.58 -15.20 6.34
N ILE A 35 14.04 -14.74 5.22
CA ILE A 35 12.59 -14.82 4.95
C ILE A 35 12.15 -16.28 4.91
N ASN A 36 12.91 -17.14 4.22
CA ASN A 36 12.61 -18.56 4.18
C ASN A 36 12.69 -19.20 5.56
N LEU A 37 13.78 -18.93 6.30
CA LEU A 37 14.00 -19.50 7.63
C LEU A 37 12.94 -19.07 8.65
N CYS A 38 12.59 -17.78 8.69
CA CYS A 38 11.75 -17.23 9.74
C CYS A 38 10.25 -17.23 9.43
N TYR A 39 9.86 -17.33 8.15
CA TYR A 39 8.46 -17.22 7.75
C TYR A 39 8.02 -18.41 6.88
N ALA A 40 8.65 -18.63 5.73
CA ALA A 40 8.16 -19.64 4.80
C ALA A 40 8.25 -21.08 5.35
N GLN A 41 9.30 -21.39 6.13
CA GLN A 41 9.47 -22.70 6.77
C GLN A 41 8.52 -22.91 7.96
N GLU A 42 8.08 -21.84 8.61
CA GLU A 42 7.07 -21.87 9.68
C GLU A 42 5.64 -21.98 9.13
N GLY A 43 5.47 -22.02 7.80
CA GLY A 43 4.18 -22.23 7.13
C GLY A 43 3.45 -20.96 6.71
N TYR A 44 4.02 -19.77 6.91
CA TYR A 44 3.41 -18.52 6.46
C TYR A 44 3.43 -18.37 4.94
N LYS A 45 2.36 -17.82 4.38
CA LYS A 45 2.26 -17.53 2.95
C LYS A 45 2.92 -16.20 2.61
N VAL A 46 4.24 -16.24 2.42
CA VAL A 46 5.02 -15.07 1.98
C VAL A 46 4.67 -14.72 0.53
N THR A 47 4.33 -13.46 0.27
CA THR A 47 4.04 -12.97 -1.08
C THR A 47 4.83 -11.71 -1.39
N GLN A 48 5.14 -11.50 -2.68
CA GLN A 48 5.88 -10.32 -3.15
C GLN A 48 5.15 -9.67 -4.32
N GLN A 49 5.19 -8.34 -4.33
CA GLN A 49 4.93 -7.53 -5.50
C GLN A 49 6.03 -6.46 -5.58
N GLN A 50 6.91 -6.61 -6.58
CA GLN A 50 8.06 -5.73 -6.78
C GLN A 50 8.85 -5.51 -5.47
N ARG A 51 8.85 -4.27 -4.98
CA ARG A 51 9.61 -3.76 -3.84
C ARG A 51 8.98 -4.02 -2.47
N VAL A 52 7.79 -4.64 -2.44
CA VAL A 52 7.01 -4.93 -1.23
C VAL A 52 6.82 -6.43 -1.08
N ILE A 53 7.08 -6.92 0.12
CA ILE A 53 6.92 -8.33 0.47
C ILE A 53 6.03 -8.40 1.71
N ALA A 54 4.91 -9.12 1.64
CA ALA A 54 4.14 -9.47 2.82
C ALA A 54 4.68 -10.77 3.41
N LEU A 55 5.19 -10.69 4.64
CA LEU A 55 5.90 -11.77 5.33
C LEU A 55 4.97 -12.67 6.15
N ARG A 56 3.94 -12.08 6.76
CA ARG A 56 3.03 -12.74 7.70
C ARG A 56 1.69 -12.04 7.71
N ALA A 57 0.61 -12.81 7.65
CA ALA A 57 -0.70 -12.39 8.15
C ALA A 57 -1.05 -13.22 9.40
N THR A 58 -1.72 -12.61 10.37
CA THR A 58 -2.06 -13.30 11.62
C THR A 58 -3.28 -14.21 11.51
N ASP A 59 -4.17 -13.99 10.53
CA ASP A 59 -5.39 -14.78 10.33
C ASP A 59 -5.54 -15.27 8.89
N GLU A 60 -4.55 -16.02 8.40
CA GLU A 60 -4.54 -16.58 7.04
C GLU A 60 -5.70 -17.54 6.79
N SER A 61 -6.11 -18.31 7.80
CA SER A 61 -7.23 -19.27 7.70
C SER A 61 -8.60 -18.66 8.02
N ARG A 62 -8.64 -17.37 8.39
CA ARG A 62 -9.82 -16.64 8.85
C ARG A 62 -10.51 -17.23 10.09
N LEU A 63 -9.84 -18.14 10.81
CA LEU A 63 -10.42 -18.82 11.97
C LEU A 63 -10.49 -17.90 13.19
N SER A 64 -9.49 -17.02 13.37
CA SER A 64 -9.49 -16.05 14.47
C SER A 64 -10.63 -15.05 14.30
N SER A 65 -10.79 -14.48 13.10
CA SER A 65 -11.89 -13.59 12.77
C SER A 65 -13.26 -14.29 12.83
N ALA A 66 -13.36 -15.55 12.39
CA ALA A 66 -14.57 -16.36 12.53
C ALA A 66 -14.99 -16.52 14.00
N PHE A 67 -14.02 -16.90 14.85
CA PHE A 67 -14.22 -17.09 16.28
C PHE A 67 -14.63 -15.77 16.97
N LYS A 68 -13.91 -14.67 16.72
CA LYS A 68 -14.24 -13.35 17.28
C LYS A 68 -15.62 -12.86 16.83
N SER A 69 -15.95 -13.06 15.55
CA SER A 69 -17.27 -12.74 14.99
C SER A 69 -18.37 -13.60 15.62
N SER A 70 -18.07 -14.85 15.97
CA SER A 70 -19.00 -15.75 16.68
C SER A 70 -19.39 -15.21 18.05
N LEU A 71 -18.40 -14.72 18.82
CA LEU A 71 -18.62 -14.16 20.14
C LEU A 71 -19.43 -12.86 20.03
N TYR A 72 -19.06 -12.00 19.09
CA TYR A 72 -19.75 -10.73 18.84
C TYR A 72 -21.24 -10.93 18.49
N LEU A 73 -21.56 -11.96 17.72
CA LEU A 73 -22.93 -12.26 17.26
C LEU A 73 -23.65 -13.33 18.10
N GLY A 74 -23.05 -13.82 19.18
CA GLY A 74 -23.61 -14.86 20.05
C GLY A 74 -23.82 -16.22 19.36
N LYS A 75 -23.03 -16.55 18.34
CA LYS A 75 -23.14 -17.78 17.52
C LYS A 75 -22.18 -18.87 17.97
N TYR A 76 -22.44 -19.41 19.17
CA TYR A 76 -21.55 -20.38 19.84
C TYR A 76 -21.55 -21.79 19.21
N THR A 77 -22.55 -22.12 18.39
CA THR A 77 -22.73 -23.46 17.79
C THR A 77 -21.88 -23.70 16.55
N ASP A 78 -21.37 -22.65 15.91
CA ASP A 78 -20.68 -22.68 14.62
C ASP A 78 -19.53 -21.64 14.60
N MET A 79 -18.68 -21.66 15.63
CA MET A 79 -17.63 -20.63 15.80
C MET A 79 -16.57 -20.60 14.70
N SER A 80 -16.40 -21.68 13.95
CA SER A 80 -15.43 -21.81 12.85
C SER A 80 -15.95 -21.31 11.49
N ASN A 81 -17.14 -20.70 11.45
CA ASN A 81 -17.71 -20.18 10.21
C ASN A 81 -16.94 -18.95 9.69
N THR A 82 -16.00 -19.18 8.78
CA THR A 82 -15.13 -18.17 8.15
C THR A 82 -15.87 -17.17 7.27
N ASP A 83 -17.04 -17.53 6.76
CA ASP A 83 -17.88 -16.64 5.95
C ASP A 83 -18.57 -15.56 6.78
N ARG A 84 -18.75 -15.79 8.10
CA ARG A 84 -19.54 -14.90 8.95
C ARG A 84 -19.01 -13.47 8.96
N PHE A 85 -17.69 -13.32 9.06
CA PHE A 85 -17.10 -11.98 9.11
C PHE A 85 -17.40 -11.21 7.81
N LEU A 86 -17.08 -11.80 6.66
CA LEU A 86 -17.28 -11.15 5.36
C LEU A 86 -18.77 -11.00 5.03
N LYS A 87 -19.50 -12.09 4.93
CA LYS A 87 -20.87 -12.09 4.37
C LYS A 87 -21.93 -11.53 5.32
N ASN A 88 -21.71 -11.59 6.64
CA ASN A 88 -22.71 -11.12 7.60
C ASN A 88 -22.31 -9.81 8.29
N MET A 89 -21.04 -9.63 8.64
CA MET A 89 -20.62 -8.42 9.36
C MET A 89 -20.24 -7.28 8.42
N VAL A 90 -19.34 -7.52 7.47
CA VAL A 90 -18.92 -6.49 6.52
C VAL A 90 -20.10 -6.04 5.67
N ALA A 91 -20.88 -6.98 5.12
CA ALA A 91 -22.05 -6.66 4.30
C ALA A 91 -23.11 -5.82 5.02
N ALA A 92 -23.28 -6.02 6.33
CA ALA A 92 -24.24 -5.28 7.14
C ALA A 92 -23.67 -3.96 7.70
N GLY A 93 -22.42 -3.60 7.37
CA GLY A 93 -21.76 -2.40 7.88
C GLY A 93 -21.48 -2.46 9.38
N HIS A 94 -21.33 -3.66 9.95
CA HIS A 94 -20.98 -3.83 11.37
C HIS A 94 -19.52 -3.42 11.67
N SER A 95 -19.20 -3.30 12.96
CA SER A 95 -17.85 -2.97 13.40
C SER A 95 -16.84 -4.05 12.99
N TYR A 96 -15.62 -3.60 12.67
CA TYR A 96 -14.49 -4.44 12.26
C TYR A 96 -13.67 -4.95 13.46
N GLU A 97 -14.21 -4.83 14.68
CA GLU A 97 -13.57 -5.37 15.90
C GLU A 97 -13.01 -6.80 15.71
N PRO A 98 -13.68 -7.74 15.01
CA PRO A 98 -13.14 -9.09 14.84
C PRO A 98 -11.80 -9.15 14.10
N ILE A 99 -11.53 -8.20 13.20
CA ILE A 99 -10.26 -8.15 12.43
C ILE A 99 -9.32 -7.03 12.86
N ARG A 100 -9.71 -6.18 13.82
CA ARG A 100 -8.87 -5.06 14.28
C ARG A 100 -7.51 -5.51 14.80
N GLY A 101 -7.48 -6.67 15.44
CA GLY A 101 -6.24 -7.28 15.95
C GLY A 101 -5.49 -8.12 14.92
N GLU A 102 -6.05 -8.32 13.73
CA GLU A 102 -5.39 -9.07 12.66
C GLU A 102 -4.50 -8.14 11.84
N THR A 103 -3.28 -8.59 11.54
CA THR A 103 -2.23 -7.74 10.97
C THR A 103 -1.53 -8.42 9.81
N VAL A 104 -0.97 -7.58 8.94
CA VAL A 104 -0.03 -7.98 7.89
C VAL A 104 1.31 -7.28 8.13
N LEU A 105 2.38 -8.06 8.19
CA LEU A 105 3.75 -7.58 8.30
C LEU A 105 4.37 -7.45 6.90
N PHE A 106 4.76 -6.23 6.52
CA PHE A 106 5.40 -5.94 5.25
C PHE A 106 6.88 -5.62 5.42
N LEU A 107 7.70 -6.14 4.51
CA LEU A 107 9.08 -5.75 4.26
C LEU A 107 9.15 -4.91 2.98
N PHE A 108 9.80 -3.76 3.10
CA PHE A 108 10.01 -2.81 2.02
C PHE A 108 11.48 -2.79 1.63
N ILE A 109 11.78 -2.99 0.35
CA ILE A 109 13.14 -3.02 -0.19
C ILE A 109 13.23 -2.03 -1.35
N GLY A 110 14.26 -1.17 -1.35
CA GLY A 110 14.42 -0.21 -2.44
C GLY A 110 13.40 0.94 -2.40
N VAL A 111 12.87 1.28 -1.22
CA VAL A 111 11.86 2.33 -1.04
C VAL A 111 12.49 3.61 -0.49
N ALA A 112 12.22 4.75 -1.12
CA ALA A 112 12.75 6.02 -0.67
C ALA A 112 12.09 6.56 0.60
N LYS A 113 12.84 7.43 1.29
CA LYS A 113 12.40 8.08 2.53
C LYS A 113 11.03 8.77 2.45
N PRO A 114 10.62 9.45 1.36
CA PRO A 114 9.32 10.13 1.34
C PRO A 114 8.15 9.16 1.44
N VAL A 115 8.26 8.01 0.78
CA VAL A 115 7.25 6.95 0.88
C VAL A 115 7.19 6.42 2.31
N TYR A 116 8.35 6.16 2.91
CA TYR A 116 8.42 5.78 4.32
C TYR A 116 7.78 6.83 5.24
N ASP A 117 8.06 8.12 5.04
CA ASP A 117 7.49 9.21 5.83
C ASP A 117 5.96 9.30 5.64
N HIS A 118 5.44 9.00 4.45
CA HIS A 118 3.99 8.91 4.23
C HIS A 118 3.37 7.69 4.89
N LEU A 119 4.06 6.55 4.85
CA LEU A 119 3.58 5.33 5.48
C LEU A 119 3.65 5.47 7.00
N VAL A 120 4.61 6.20 7.57
CA VAL A 120 4.80 6.33 9.01
C VAL A 120 3.78 7.23 9.71
N THR A 121 2.90 7.93 9.00
CA THR A 121 1.85 8.76 9.63
C THR A 121 0.64 7.95 10.13
N TYR A 122 0.40 6.75 9.60
CA TYR A 122 -0.74 5.89 9.94
C TYR A 122 -0.68 5.25 11.34
N THR A 123 -0.78 6.01 12.43
CA THR A 123 -0.55 5.50 13.80
C THR A 123 -1.60 4.51 14.30
N VAL A 124 -2.80 4.50 13.70
CA VAL A 124 -3.86 3.57 14.05
C VAL A 124 -3.54 2.18 13.52
N GLY A 125 -3.64 1.16 14.37
CA GLY A 125 -3.51 -0.23 13.94
C GLY A 125 -2.10 -0.65 13.51
N ARG A 126 -1.04 0.05 13.93
CA ARG A 126 0.35 -0.38 13.68
C ARG A 126 1.03 -0.86 14.96
N PRO A 127 1.14 -2.18 15.17
CA PRO A 127 1.80 -2.73 16.34
C PRO A 127 3.34 -2.64 16.24
N THR A 128 3.89 -2.77 15.03
CA THR A 128 5.33 -2.92 14.81
C THR A 128 5.86 -1.99 13.71
N ARG A 129 6.97 -1.31 14.00
CA ARG A 129 7.78 -0.57 13.04
C ARG A 129 9.25 -0.86 13.32
N ILE A 130 9.96 -1.38 12.34
CA ILE A 130 11.41 -1.57 12.42
C ILE A 130 12.01 -0.91 11.19
N ALA A 131 12.63 0.25 11.41
CA ALA A 131 13.47 0.88 10.39
C ALA A 131 14.87 1.00 10.96
N GLY A 132 15.86 0.54 10.20
CA GLY A 132 17.25 0.67 10.58
C GLY A 132 17.54 2.13 10.91
N GLY A 133 17.92 2.42 12.16
CA GLY A 133 18.34 3.75 12.53
C GLY A 133 19.48 4.17 11.60
N GLN A 134 19.40 5.36 11.02
CA GLN A 134 20.45 5.84 10.12
C GLN A 134 21.82 5.82 10.81
N ARG A 135 21.85 5.83 12.16
CA ARG A 135 23.02 5.64 13.03
C ARG A 135 23.86 4.41 12.68
N ALA A 136 23.22 3.31 12.32
CA ALA A 136 23.86 2.02 12.08
C ALA A 136 23.83 1.59 10.60
N ASN A 137 23.15 2.34 9.73
CA ASN A 137 22.90 1.92 8.35
C ASN A 137 23.15 3.06 7.35
N VAL A 138 23.59 2.68 6.16
CA VAL A 138 23.82 3.59 5.03
C VAL A 138 22.68 3.52 4.02
N PRO A 139 22.31 4.63 3.34
CA PRO A 139 21.39 4.60 2.22
C PRO A 139 21.81 3.61 1.13
N TRP A 140 20.84 2.97 0.49
CA TRP A 140 21.11 2.01 -0.59
C TRP A 140 21.26 2.67 -1.96
N GLY A 141 20.86 3.94 -2.10
CA GLY A 141 20.88 4.67 -3.37
C GLY A 141 19.89 5.82 -3.41
N PHE A 142 19.43 6.16 -4.62
CA PHE A 142 18.46 7.24 -4.86
C PHE A 142 17.27 6.76 -5.70
N GLU A 143 16.06 7.19 -5.36
CA GLU A 143 14.86 6.97 -6.17
C GLU A 143 14.56 8.24 -6.98
N LEU A 144 14.55 8.09 -8.30
CA LEU A 144 14.14 9.15 -9.22
C LEU A 144 12.66 9.48 -8.98
N PRO A 145 12.31 10.77 -8.85
CA PRO A 145 10.93 11.22 -8.81
C PRO A 145 10.15 10.71 -10.03
N VAL A 146 8.86 10.42 -9.85
CA VAL A 146 7.99 9.96 -10.95
C VAL A 146 7.89 11.03 -12.04
N GLU A 147 8.00 12.29 -11.65
CA GLU A 147 7.87 13.48 -12.49
C GLU A 147 9.18 13.85 -13.22
N ALA A 148 10.28 13.12 -12.96
CA ALA A 148 11.58 13.42 -13.53
C ALA A 148 11.60 13.15 -15.05
N LYS A 149 11.70 14.22 -15.85
CA LYS A 149 11.82 14.13 -17.32
C LYS A 149 13.25 13.88 -17.81
N ASN A 150 14.24 14.32 -17.04
CA ASN A 150 15.65 14.18 -17.36
C ASN A 150 16.38 13.49 -16.20
N PRO A 151 16.59 12.16 -16.26
CA PRO A 151 17.24 11.41 -15.18
C PRO A 151 18.66 11.90 -14.85
N ALA A 152 19.41 12.40 -15.83
CA ALA A 152 20.80 12.83 -15.65
C ALA A 152 20.95 14.05 -14.73
N GLU A 153 19.89 14.86 -14.57
CA GLU A 153 19.91 16.00 -13.63
C GLU A 153 19.99 15.57 -12.16
N TYR A 154 19.72 14.30 -11.86
CA TYR A 154 19.73 13.74 -10.52
C TYR A 154 21.05 13.00 -10.18
N ASP A 155 22.00 12.92 -11.11
CA ASP A 155 23.33 12.34 -10.86
C ASP A 155 24.07 13.02 -9.69
N PRO A 156 24.00 14.37 -9.51
CA PRO A 156 24.59 15.03 -8.34
C PRO A 156 24.02 14.55 -7.00
N GLU A 157 22.76 14.11 -6.96
CA GLU A 157 22.13 13.59 -5.74
C GLU A 157 22.69 12.22 -5.37
N LEU A 158 22.99 11.39 -6.38
CA LEU A 158 23.64 10.11 -6.18
C LEU A 158 25.07 10.31 -5.65
N GLU A 159 25.83 11.24 -6.22
CA GLU A 159 27.18 11.59 -5.74
C GLU A 159 27.17 12.17 -4.32
N ARG A 160 26.17 13.00 -3.98
CA ARG A 160 25.99 13.50 -2.60
C ARG A 160 25.80 12.35 -1.61
N ILE A 161 25.03 11.31 -1.97
CA ILE A 161 24.87 10.12 -1.12
C ILE A 161 26.21 9.38 -0.99
N ARG A 162 26.97 9.22 -2.08
CA ARG A 162 28.31 8.59 -2.03
C ARG A 162 29.24 9.31 -1.07
N GLU A 163 29.25 10.65 -1.12
CA GLU A 163 30.06 11.48 -0.22
C GLU A 163 29.66 11.22 1.25
N VAL A 164 28.37 11.23 1.56
CA VAL A 164 27.89 10.93 2.92
C VAL A 164 28.31 9.53 3.37
N ILE A 165 28.24 8.51 2.50
CA ILE A 165 28.68 7.15 2.81
C ILE A 165 30.20 7.08 3.03
N ARG A 166 31.00 7.82 2.26
CA ARG A 166 32.46 7.89 2.43
C ARG A 166 32.83 8.58 3.73
N LEU A 167 32.22 9.73 4.02
CA LEU A 167 32.38 10.45 5.30
C LEU A 167 31.98 9.57 6.48
N ALA A 168 30.92 8.77 6.32
CA ALA A 168 30.47 7.83 7.33
C ALA A 168 31.46 6.71 7.65
N LYS A 169 32.29 6.32 6.67
CA LYS A 169 33.31 5.27 6.83
C LYS A 169 34.66 5.83 7.32
N GLN A 170 34.87 7.15 7.24
CA GLN A 170 36.07 7.81 7.74
C GLN A 170 35.89 8.17 9.21
N GLU A 171 36.89 7.91 10.06
CA GLU A 171 36.90 8.27 11.50
C GLU A 171 37.10 9.79 11.72
N HIS A 172 36.33 10.63 11.03
CA HIS A 172 36.42 12.08 11.15
C HIS A 172 35.44 12.68 12.17
N THR A 173 35.83 13.87 12.65
CA THR A 173 35.38 14.61 13.84
C THR A 173 33.93 15.11 13.81
N GLU A 174 33.29 15.18 12.65
CA GLU A 174 31.85 15.46 12.57
C GLU A 174 31.08 14.21 12.98
N GLN A 175 30.21 14.33 13.99
CA GLN A 175 29.32 13.23 14.33
C GLN A 175 28.55 12.84 13.07
N MET A 176 28.52 11.54 12.76
CA MET A 176 27.71 10.89 11.72
C MET A 176 26.27 11.41 11.54
N GLN A 177 25.73 12.06 12.57
CA GLN A 177 24.45 12.74 12.56
C GLN A 177 24.45 14.02 11.69
N ALA A 178 25.52 14.79 11.70
CA ALA A 178 25.69 16.01 10.90
C ALA A 178 25.82 15.68 9.41
N ALA A 179 26.64 14.70 9.04
CA ALA A 179 26.80 14.28 7.64
C ALA A 179 25.47 13.84 7.00
N ARG A 180 24.56 13.23 7.76
CA ARG A 180 23.24 12.80 7.27
C ARG A 180 22.28 13.92 6.95
N SER A 181 22.45 15.09 7.56
CA SER A 181 21.65 16.28 7.20
C SER A 181 21.85 16.69 5.74
N LYS A 182 22.94 16.23 5.11
CA LYS A 182 23.24 16.42 3.69
C LYS A 182 22.54 15.40 2.78
N LEU A 183 21.88 14.37 3.31
CA LEU A 183 21.22 13.38 2.45
C LEU A 183 20.03 14.00 1.70
N PRO A 184 19.90 13.73 0.40
CA PRO A 184 18.73 14.18 -0.34
C PRO A 184 17.47 13.49 0.14
N VAL A 185 16.34 14.18 0.06
CA VAL A 185 15.04 13.66 0.51
C VAL A 185 14.69 12.31 -0.16
N GLY A 186 15.04 12.12 -1.43
CA GLY A 186 14.75 10.91 -2.20
C GLY A 186 15.70 9.73 -2.01
N TYR A 187 16.57 9.72 -1.00
CA TYR A 187 17.48 8.58 -0.78
C TYR A 187 16.67 7.29 -0.48
N ILE A 188 17.14 6.16 -1.02
CA ILE A 188 16.60 4.82 -0.77
C ILE A 188 16.98 4.39 0.64
N MET A 189 15.98 4.14 1.47
CA MET A 189 16.21 3.66 2.82
C MET A 189 16.76 2.22 2.81
N PRO A 190 17.59 1.86 3.81
CA PRO A 190 17.79 0.46 4.14
C PRO A 190 16.44 -0.25 4.31
N PRO A 191 16.34 -1.55 3.98
CA PRO A 191 15.11 -2.31 4.14
C PRO A 191 14.48 -2.12 5.52
N PHE A 192 13.17 -1.98 5.55
CA PHE A 192 12.43 -1.73 6.77
C PHE A 192 11.12 -2.52 6.80
N LEU A 193 10.63 -2.76 8.02
CA LEU A 193 9.40 -3.46 8.30
C LEU A 193 8.34 -2.51 8.84
N MET A 194 7.11 -2.68 8.36
CA MET A 194 5.93 -2.09 8.99
C MET A 194 4.82 -3.13 9.07
N GLU A 195 4.17 -3.18 10.21
CA GLU A 195 2.99 -4.00 10.43
C GLU A 195 1.77 -3.10 10.48
N PHE A 196 0.72 -3.49 9.75
CA PHE A 196 -0.57 -2.79 9.73
C PHE A 196 -1.68 -3.77 10.05
N SER A 197 -2.68 -3.33 10.79
CA SER A 197 -3.92 -4.09 10.96
C SER A 197 -4.69 -4.13 9.64
N GLU A 198 -5.40 -5.22 9.40
CA GLU A 198 -6.22 -5.38 8.20
C GLU A 198 -7.31 -4.29 8.11
N GLU A 199 -7.86 -3.88 9.26
CA GLU A 199 -8.78 -2.74 9.33
C GLU A 199 -8.12 -1.43 8.88
N ALA A 200 -6.91 -1.12 9.36
CA ALA A 200 -6.22 0.12 8.99
C ALA A 200 -5.84 0.12 7.50
N LEU A 201 -5.45 -1.04 6.95
CA LEU A 201 -5.15 -1.17 5.53
C LEU A 201 -6.37 -0.80 4.67
N ILE A 202 -7.53 -1.41 4.94
CA ILE A 202 -8.72 -1.23 4.11
C ILE A 202 -9.45 0.10 4.34
N LYS A 203 -9.43 0.65 5.56
CA LYS A 203 -10.17 1.89 5.89
C LYS A 203 -9.34 3.16 5.79
N ASP A 204 -8.02 3.07 6.02
CA ASP A 204 -7.17 4.26 6.10
C ASP A 204 -6.10 4.29 5.00
N VAL A 205 -5.27 3.25 4.91
CA VAL A 205 -4.08 3.26 4.04
C VAL A 205 -4.48 3.23 2.56
N PHE A 206 -5.24 2.22 2.14
CA PHE A 206 -5.66 2.10 0.74
C PHE A 206 -6.59 3.23 0.30
N PRO A 207 -7.61 3.64 1.09
CA PRO A 207 -8.45 4.76 0.71
C PRO A 207 -7.68 6.07 0.54
N GLN A 208 -6.79 6.41 1.46
CA GLN A 208 -6.08 7.69 1.39
C GLN A 208 -4.96 7.72 0.33
N ARG A 209 -4.37 6.56 -0.01
CA ARG A 209 -3.21 6.50 -0.92
C ARG A 209 -3.52 5.97 -2.30
N LEU A 210 -4.58 5.19 -2.48
CA LEU A 210 -4.98 4.62 -3.77
C LEU A 210 -6.29 5.21 -4.28
N PHE A 211 -7.31 5.31 -3.43
CA PHE A 211 -8.67 5.62 -3.89
C PHE A 211 -8.95 7.13 -3.90
N ALA A 212 -8.35 7.85 -2.96
CA ALA A 212 -8.43 9.30 -2.87
C ALA A 212 -7.34 9.97 -3.73
N LYS A 213 -7.62 11.20 -4.14
CA LYS A 213 -6.68 12.01 -4.92
C LYS A 213 -5.61 12.63 -4.03
N GLY A 214 -4.41 12.79 -4.60
CA GLY A 214 -3.35 13.62 -4.02
C GLY A 214 -2.18 12.84 -3.41
N ALA A 215 -2.20 11.51 -3.47
CA ALA A 215 -1.03 10.73 -3.11
C ALA A 215 0.10 10.90 -4.14
N GLN A 216 1.34 10.98 -3.65
CA GLN A 216 2.54 11.08 -4.48
C GLN A 216 2.76 9.78 -5.26
N GLY A 217 3.18 9.86 -6.54
CA GLY A 217 3.24 8.70 -7.44
C GLY A 217 4.06 7.52 -6.90
N ALA A 218 5.22 7.79 -6.28
CA ALA A 218 6.03 6.74 -5.66
C ALA A 218 5.33 6.04 -4.47
N THR A 219 4.52 6.78 -3.71
CA THR A 219 3.71 6.22 -2.62
C THR A 219 2.54 5.41 -3.16
N VAL A 220 1.88 5.89 -4.22
CA VAL A 220 0.81 5.14 -4.91
C VAL A 220 1.35 3.79 -5.36
N GLU A 221 2.50 3.77 -6.06
CA GLU A 221 3.12 2.53 -6.54
C GLU A 221 3.40 1.53 -5.40
N VAL A 222 4.03 1.99 -4.31
CA VAL A 222 4.35 1.12 -3.17
C VAL A 222 3.09 0.63 -2.46
N VAL A 223 2.07 1.47 -2.29
CA VAL A 223 0.82 1.04 -1.64
C VAL A 223 -0.01 0.14 -2.56
N SER A 224 0.04 0.32 -3.88
CA SER A 224 -0.54 -0.62 -4.85
C SER A 224 0.14 -1.98 -4.70
N ASN A 225 1.46 -2.00 -4.60
CA ASN A 225 2.21 -3.23 -4.35
C ASN A 225 1.83 -3.90 -3.02
N MET A 226 1.54 -3.12 -1.97
CA MET A 226 0.99 -3.66 -0.72
C MET A 226 -0.38 -4.33 -0.94
N LEU A 227 -1.31 -3.68 -1.64
CA LEU A 227 -2.62 -4.25 -1.95
C LEU A 227 -2.49 -5.54 -2.77
N GLU A 228 -1.64 -5.55 -3.80
CA GLU A 228 -1.38 -6.74 -4.62
C GLU A 228 -0.80 -7.89 -3.80
N THR A 229 0.12 -7.63 -2.85
CA THR A 229 0.58 -8.68 -1.93
C THR A 229 -0.57 -9.21 -1.05
N CYS A 230 -1.43 -8.34 -0.53
CA CYS A 230 -2.62 -8.74 0.20
C CYS A 230 -3.55 -9.63 -0.63
N MET A 231 -3.83 -9.25 -1.89
CA MET A 231 -4.61 -10.04 -2.84
C MET A 231 -3.98 -11.41 -3.09
N LYS A 232 -2.66 -11.49 -3.28
CA LYS A 232 -1.96 -12.77 -3.44
C LYS A 232 -2.03 -13.65 -2.20
N MET A 233 -2.11 -13.06 -1.01
CA MET A 233 -2.25 -13.81 0.24
C MET A 233 -3.66 -14.40 0.37
N ASP A 234 -4.69 -13.57 0.23
CA ASP A 234 -6.08 -13.95 0.43
C ASP A 234 -7.03 -13.16 -0.50
N GLU A 235 -7.13 -13.61 -1.75
CA GLU A 235 -7.87 -12.91 -2.81
C GLU A 235 -9.35 -12.71 -2.47
N GLU A 236 -10.03 -13.74 -1.95
CA GLU A 236 -11.45 -13.65 -1.63
C GLU A 236 -11.71 -12.62 -0.52
N LYS A 237 -10.91 -12.61 0.56
CA LYS A 237 -11.07 -11.63 1.63
C LYS A 237 -10.87 -10.21 1.12
N TRP A 238 -9.77 -9.98 0.42
CA TRP A 238 -9.42 -8.63 -0.02
C TRP A 238 -10.32 -8.13 -1.15
N THR A 239 -10.76 -8.99 -2.06
CA THR A 239 -11.80 -8.65 -3.05
C THR A 239 -13.09 -8.25 -2.35
N PHE A 240 -13.57 -9.07 -1.42
CA PHE A 240 -14.79 -8.76 -0.67
C PHE A 240 -14.65 -7.45 0.09
N LEU A 241 -13.53 -7.22 0.77
CA LEU A 241 -13.29 -5.96 1.46
C LEU A 241 -13.25 -4.76 0.50
N LEU A 242 -12.67 -4.91 -0.69
CA LEU A 242 -12.66 -3.87 -1.73
C LEU A 242 -14.07 -3.60 -2.29
N ASP A 243 -14.95 -4.58 -2.35
CA ASP A 243 -16.35 -4.36 -2.76
C ASP A 243 -17.12 -3.46 -1.79
N TYR A 244 -16.65 -3.35 -0.54
CA TYR A 244 -17.29 -2.51 0.48
C TYR A 244 -16.49 -1.26 0.87
N HIS A 245 -15.22 -1.14 0.48
CA HIS A 245 -14.35 0.00 0.82
C HIS A 245 -13.56 0.56 -0.35
N GLY A 246 -13.75 0.01 -1.54
CA GLY A 246 -12.97 0.30 -2.73
C GLY A 246 -13.24 1.68 -3.34
N PRO A 247 -12.59 1.96 -4.48
CA PRO A 247 -12.63 3.29 -5.10
C PRO A 247 -14.03 3.70 -5.60
N HIS A 248 -14.92 2.75 -5.85
CA HIS A 248 -16.30 3.02 -6.24
C HIS A 248 -17.07 3.77 -5.15
N LEU A 249 -16.70 3.64 -3.85
CA LEU A 249 -17.33 4.40 -2.78
C LEU A 249 -17.11 5.90 -2.93
N ALA A 250 -15.91 6.34 -3.30
CA ALA A 250 -15.63 7.76 -3.50
C ALA A 250 -16.47 8.34 -4.66
N GLN A 251 -16.70 7.53 -5.70
CA GLN A 251 -17.59 7.87 -6.81
C GLN A 251 -19.05 7.96 -6.34
N TRP A 252 -19.48 6.98 -5.55
CA TRP A 252 -20.82 6.94 -4.96
C TRP A 252 -21.09 8.13 -4.03
N GLU A 253 -20.18 8.43 -3.09
CA GLU A 253 -20.28 9.59 -2.20
C GLU A 253 -20.37 10.89 -2.97
N LYS A 254 -19.57 11.04 -4.04
CA LYS A 254 -19.66 12.20 -4.93
C LYS A 254 -21.02 12.24 -5.63
N ALA A 255 -21.49 11.12 -6.17
CA ALA A 255 -22.78 11.04 -6.86
C ALA A 255 -23.91 11.43 -5.92
N MET A 256 -23.96 10.87 -4.72
CA MET A 256 -24.98 11.16 -3.70
C MET A 256 -24.93 12.62 -3.22
N ARG A 257 -23.73 13.18 -2.99
CA ARG A 257 -23.57 14.59 -2.64
C ARG A 257 -24.08 15.52 -3.74
N THR A 258 -23.80 15.17 -5.00
CA THR A 258 -24.24 15.95 -6.16
C THR A 258 -25.76 15.84 -6.34
N LEU A 259 -26.31 14.63 -6.25
CA LEU A 259 -27.74 14.38 -6.36
C LEU A 259 -28.52 15.08 -5.25
N ARG A 260 -28.01 15.10 -4.01
CA ARG A 260 -28.59 15.86 -2.89
C ARG A 260 -28.54 17.37 -3.10
N LYS A 261 -27.48 17.89 -3.74
CA LYS A 261 -27.29 19.34 -3.94
C LYS A 261 -28.14 19.88 -5.08
N GLU A 262 -28.12 19.17 -6.21
CA GLU A 262 -28.70 19.64 -7.48
C GLU A 262 -30.09 19.06 -7.74
N HIS A 263 -30.52 18.05 -6.96
CA HIS A 263 -31.84 17.41 -7.07
C HIS A 263 -32.19 16.87 -8.47
N TYR A 264 -31.21 16.29 -9.15
CA TYR A 264 -31.38 15.71 -10.50
C TYR A 264 -32.57 14.75 -10.59
N THR A 265 -33.39 14.97 -11.61
CA THR A 265 -34.42 14.02 -12.07
C THR A 265 -33.83 12.98 -13.02
N LEU A 266 -34.56 11.88 -13.26
CA LEU A 266 -34.14 10.84 -14.21
C LEU A 266 -33.99 11.40 -15.64
N VAL A 267 -34.82 12.37 -16.02
CA VAL A 267 -34.77 13.03 -17.34
C VAL A 267 -33.47 13.81 -17.49
N GLU A 268 -33.07 14.56 -16.45
CA GLU A 268 -31.83 15.33 -16.46
C GLU A 268 -30.60 14.41 -16.42
N LEU A 269 -30.65 13.29 -15.68
CA LEU A 269 -29.60 12.27 -15.72
C LEU A 269 -29.44 11.65 -17.11
N ALA A 270 -30.55 11.33 -17.78
CA ALA A 270 -30.54 10.82 -19.15
C ALA A 270 -29.89 11.83 -20.11
N ALA A 271 -30.20 13.12 -19.95
CA ALA A 271 -29.59 14.19 -20.74
C ALA A 271 -28.07 14.30 -20.50
N VAL A 272 -27.61 14.20 -19.23
CA VAL A 272 -26.18 14.20 -18.89
C VAL A 272 -25.45 12.98 -19.44
N ALA A 273 -26.11 11.82 -19.44
CA ALA A 273 -25.58 10.58 -20.02
C ALA A 273 -25.63 10.54 -21.56
N GLY A 274 -26.39 11.44 -22.20
CA GLY A 274 -26.58 11.45 -23.65
C GLY A 274 -27.46 10.30 -24.17
N ILE A 275 -28.39 9.80 -23.36
CA ILE A 275 -29.31 8.69 -23.70
C ILE A 275 -30.77 9.17 -23.70
N SER A 276 -31.67 8.42 -24.35
CA SER A 276 -33.10 8.73 -24.31
C SER A 276 -33.70 8.39 -22.94
N THR A 277 -34.84 9.01 -22.60
CA THR A 277 -35.53 8.72 -21.34
C THR A 277 -36.01 7.25 -21.27
N GLU A 278 -36.44 6.68 -22.39
CA GLU A 278 -36.84 5.26 -22.46
C GLU A 278 -35.64 4.33 -22.19
N GLN A 279 -34.46 4.65 -22.73
CA GLN A 279 -33.23 3.92 -22.43
C GLN A 279 -32.86 4.07 -20.94
N ALA A 280 -32.97 5.27 -20.38
CA ALA A 280 -32.67 5.51 -18.96
C ALA A 280 -33.61 4.74 -18.02
N THR A 281 -34.88 4.52 -18.38
CA THR A 281 -35.80 3.72 -17.56
C THR A 281 -35.51 2.22 -17.55
N GLN A 282 -34.71 1.73 -18.50
CA GLN A 282 -34.27 0.35 -18.58
C GLN A 282 -32.81 0.16 -18.15
N ALA A 283 -32.08 1.26 -17.94
CA ALA A 283 -30.69 1.23 -17.51
C ALA A 283 -30.59 0.83 -16.03
N ASP A 284 -29.44 0.21 -15.68
CA ASP A 284 -29.08 0.06 -14.28
C ASP A 284 -28.87 1.44 -13.65
N LEU A 285 -29.64 1.73 -12.59
CA LEU A 285 -29.64 3.04 -11.95
C LEU A 285 -28.30 3.35 -11.28
N TYR A 286 -27.63 2.33 -10.72
CA TYR A 286 -26.34 2.53 -10.07
C TYR A 286 -25.30 2.94 -11.11
N ASP A 287 -25.19 2.20 -12.22
CA ASP A 287 -24.26 2.51 -13.30
C ASP A 287 -24.54 3.90 -13.89
N LEU A 288 -25.82 4.24 -14.11
CA LEU A 288 -26.23 5.55 -14.60
C LEU A 288 -25.75 6.68 -13.68
N LEU A 289 -25.90 6.53 -12.36
CA LEU A 289 -25.47 7.51 -11.36
C LEU A 289 -23.95 7.65 -11.31
N ILE A 290 -23.22 6.53 -11.35
CA ILE A 290 -21.76 6.52 -11.29
C ILE A 290 -21.16 7.17 -12.55
N GLN A 291 -21.65 6.82 -13.74
CA GLN A 291 -21.15 7.33 -15.01
C GLN A 291 -21.47 8.82 -15.27
N THR A 292 -22.50 9.36 -14.62
CA THR A 292 -22.91 10.76 -14.76
C THR A 292 -22.36 11.62 -13.64
N LEU A 293 -22.81 11.39 -12.41
CA LEU A 293 -22.53 12.23 -11.24
C LEU A 293 -21.30 11.74 -10.46
N GLY A 294 -21.02 10.44 -10.52
CA GLY A 294 -19.93 9.78 -9.80
C GLY A 294 -18.55 9.96 -10.43
N LYS A 295 -18.46 10.40 -11.70
CA LYS A 295 -17.20 10.64 -12.42
C LYS A 295 -16.27 11.52 -11.60
N LEU A 296 -15.21 10.95 -11.04
CA LEU A 296 -14.17 11.74 -10.40
C LEU A 296 -13.46 12.56 -11.51
N PRO A 297 -12.98 13.78 -11.22
CA PRO A 297 -12.14 14.46 -12.21
C PRO A 297 -10.96 13.54 -12.55
N PRO A 298 -10.27 13.72 -13.70
CA PRO A 298 -9.06 12.95 -13.94
C PRO A 298 -8.07 13.14 -12.78
N SER A 299 -7.39 12.07 -12.37
CA SER A 299 -6.26 12.18 -11.45
C SER A 299 -5.15 13.01 -12.12
N MET A 300 -4.18 13.55 -11.37
CA MET A 300 -3.02 14.21 -12.00
C MET A 300 -2.27 13.25 -12.95
N TRP A 301 -2.45 11.93 -12.76
CA TRP A 301 -1.74 10.87 -13.45
C TRP A 301 -2.44 10.41 -14.74
N GLU A 302 -3.78 10.44 -14.78
CA GLU A 302 -4.56 10.16 -16.00
C GLU A 302 -4.43 11.27 -17.06
N LYS A 303 -3.93 12.46 -16.68
CA LYS A 303 -3.60 13.55 -17.62
C LYS A 303 -2.24 13.37 -18.30
N MET A 304 -1.43 12.40 -17.87
CA MET A 304 -0.05 12.20 -18.33
C MET A 304 0.15 10.95 -19.20
N SER A 305 -0.89 10.14 -19.38
CA SER A 305 -0.99 9.04 -20.36
C SER A 305 -1.66 9.51 -21.65
#